data_AF-A0A653RJV2-F1
#
_entry.id   AF-A0A653RJV2-F1
#
_cell.length_a   1.000
_cell.length_b   1.000
_cell.length_c   1.000
_cell.angle_alpha   90.00
_cell.angle_beta   90.00
_cell.angle_gamma   90.00
#
_symmetry.space_group_name_H-M   'P 1'
#
loop_
_entity.id
_entity.type
_entity.pdbx_description
1 polymer ?
#
loop_
_entity_poly.entity_id
_entity_poly.type
_entity_poly.pdbx_seq_one_letter_code
_entity_poly.pdbx_strand_id
1 'polypeptide(L)'
;MSDEQPRRPDPTRVGDQPALRTASGSNWLVWGAVTAVIVAAVMVLMAIRAPAIGWPALVLVALLFVTMVVVRAAVRPKRARLVTLAVLDLGIVVVGLVATLAVLYSSPVG
;
A
#
# COMPACT_ATOMS: atom_id res chain seq x y z
N MET A 1 -43.59 -35.67 9.21
CA MET A 1 -43.53 -34.27 9.64
C MET A 1 -42.19 -34.13 10.31
N SER A 2 -41.17 -33.69 9.57
CA SER A 2 -39.80 -33.64 10.07
C SER A 2 -39.56 -32.24 10.62
N ASP A 3 -39.34 -32.14 11.93
CA ASP A 3 -39.08 -30.89 12.62
C ASP A 3 -37.77 -30.28 12.09
N GLU A 4 -37.87 -29.16 11.35
CA GLU A 4 -36.73 -28.31 11.04
C GLU A 4 -36.24 -27.64 12.34
N GLN A 5 -35.33 -28.32 13.04
CA GLN A 5 -34.63 -27.73 14.19
C GLN A 5 -33.89 -26.46 13.71
N PRO A 6 -34.14 -25.28 14.32
CA PRO A 6 -33.44 -24.05 13.97
C PRO A 6 -31.94 -24.25 14.13
N ARG A 7 -31.19 -24.07 13.03
CA ARG A 7 -29.75 -24.29 12.97
C ARG A 7 -29.06 -23.39 14.00
N ARG A 8 -28.72 -23.94 15.17
CA ARG A 8 -28.12 -23.20 16.30
C ARG A 8 -26.79 -22.59 15.82
N PRO A 9 -26.55 -21.28 16.00
CA PRO A 9 -25.28 -20.66 15.64
C PRO A 9 -24.13 -21.37 16.37
N ASP A 10 -23.18 -21.90 15.61
CA ASP A 10 -22.03 -22.62 16.14
C ASP A 10 -21.11 -21.66 16.91
N PRO A 11 -20.96 -21.82 18.24
CA PRO A 11 -20.12 -20.94 19.07
C PRO A 11 -18.63 -21.00 18.73
N THR A 12 -18.20 -22.03 17.99
CA THR A 12 -16.79 -22.24 17.62
C THR A 12 -16.46 -21.73 16.22
N ARG A 13 -17.44 -21.14 15.51
CA ARG A 13 -17.23 -20.59 14.18
C ARG A 13 -16.15 -19.51 14.21
N VAL A 14 -15.01 -19.83 13.61
CA VAL A 14 -13.82 -18.94 13.57
C VAL A 14 -14.15 -17.54 13.04
N GLY A 15 -15.08 -17.42 12.08
CA GLY A 15 -15.51 -16.14 11.51
C GLY A 15 -16.24 -15.19 12.47
N ASP A 16 -16.76 -15.70 13.60
CA ASP A 16 -17.48 -14.90 14.59
C ASP A 16 -16.60 -14.36 15.72
N GLN A 17 -15.30 -14.67 15.69
CA GLN A 17 -14.35 -14.20 16.69
C GLN A 17 -14.10 -12.67 16.58
N PRO A 18 -14.36 -11.88 17.63
CA PRO A 18 -14.14 -10.44 17.64
C PRO A 18 -12.67 -10.06 17.33
N ALA A 19 -11.72 -10.90 17.75
CA ALA A 19 -10.29 -10.71 17.54
C ALA A 19 -9.88 -10.66 16.05
N LEU A 20 -10.63 -11.33 15.17
CA LEU A 20 -10.38 -11.29 13.71
C LEU A 20 -11.04 -10.09 13.02
N ARG A 21 -12.02 -9.43 13.65
CA ARG A 21 -12.71 -8.26 13.09
C ARG A 21 -12.02 -6.94 13.39
N THR A 22 -11.18 -6.92 14.44
CA THR A 22 -10.47 -5.73 14.95
C THR A 22 -9.10 -5.49 14.32
N ALA A 23 -8.62 -6.36 13.42
CA ALA A 23 -7.36 -6.17 12.68
C ALA A 23 -7.39 -4.94 11.73
N SER A 24 -7.19 -3.78 12.36
CA SER A 24 -6.23 -2.73 12.05
C SER A 24 -6.10 -2.28 10.60
N GLY A 25 -7.18 -1.79 10.01
CA GLY A 25 -7.05 -0.94 8.83
C GLY A 25 -6.10 0.26 9.05
N SER A 26 -5.83 0.65 10.30
CA SER A 26 -4.84 1.68 10.67
C SER A 26 -3.40 1.35 10.30
N ASN A 27 -3.02 0.08 10.20
CA ASN A 27 -1.61 -0.28 9.97
C ASN A 27 -1.13 0.09 8.56
N TRP A 28 -2.04 0.09 7.57
CA TRP A 28 -1.70 0.36 6.16
C TRP A 28 -1.12 1.75 5.91
N LEU A 29 -1.56 2.78 6.64
CA LEU A 29 -1.00 4.12 6.46
C LEU A 29 0.40 4.24 7.06
N VAL A 30 0.66 3.53 8.17
CA VAL A 30 1.98 3.49 8.80
C VAL A 30 2.97 2.77 7.89
N TRP A 31 2.61 1.58 7.39
CA TRP A 31 3.45 0.87 6.42
C TRP A 31 3.64 1.67 5.14
N GLY A 32 2.58 2.26 4.58
CA GLY A 32 2.69 3.14 3.42
C GLY A 32 3.62 4.32 3.64
N ALA A 33 3.61 4.93 4.83
CA ALA A 33 4.51 6.03 5.17
C ALA A 33 5.97 5.56 5.24
N VAL A 34 6.21 4.41 5.89
CA VAL A 34 7.55 3.80 5.96
C VAL A 34 8.07 3.47 4.56
N THR A 35 7.26 2.80 3.74
CA THR A 35 7.58 2.49 2.33
C THR A 35 7.90 3.75 1.55
N ALA A 36 7.02 4.76 1.61
CA ALA A 36 7.19 6.03 0.90
C ALA A 36 8.48 6.74 1.30
N VAL A 37 8.78 6.82 2.60
CA VAL A 37 10.00 7.49 3.10
C VAL A 37 11.25 6.77 2.60
N ILE A 38 11.29 5.44 2.69
CA ILE A 38 12.44 4.65 2.24
C ILE A 38 12.64 4.83 0.73
N VAL A 39 11.57 4.65 -0.07
CA VAL A 39 11.65 4.80 -1.53
C VAL A 39 12.02 6.24 -1.90
N ALA A 40 11.42 7.24 -1.27
CA ALA A 40 11.75 8.65 -1.49
C ALA A 40 13.22 8.96 -1.20
N ALA A 41 13.77 8.44 -0.10
CA ALA A 41 15.19 8.61 0.22
C ALA A 41 16.09 8.03 -0.89
N VAL A 42 15.76 6.83 -1.40
CA VAL A 42 16.48 6.25 -2.54
C VAL A 42 16.35 7.14 -3.79
N MET A 43 15.16 7.68 -4.08
CA MET A 43 14.96 8.57 -5.23
C MET A 43 15.75 9.88 -5.10
N VAL A 44 15.86 10.44 -3.89
CA VAL A 44 16.70 11.62 -3.61
C VAL A 44 18.17 11.32 -3.87
N LEU A 45 18.68 10.21 -3.33
CA LEU A 45 20.07 9.79 -3.56
C LEU A 45 20.34 9.55 -5.04
N MET A 46 19.40 8.93 -5.74
CA MET A 46 19.46 8.70 -7.18
C MET A 46 19.43 10.02 -7.98
N ALA A 47 18.64 11.00 -7.56
CA ALA A 47 18.52 12.30 -8.23
C ALA A 47 19.84 13.10 -8.23
N ILE A 48 20.76 12.82 -7.29
CA ILE A 48 22.11 13.41 -7.28
C ILE A 48 22.92 12.98 -8.51
N ARG A 49 22.70 11.75 -9.01
CA ARG A 49 23.46 11.16 -10.12
C ARG A 49 22.67 11.15 -11.43
N ALA A 50 21.37 10.92 -11.36
CA ALA A 50 20.45 10.83 -12.49
C ALA A 50 19.21 11.73 -12.23
N PRO A 51 19.37 13.07 -12.21
CA PRO A 51 18.31 14.00 -11.82
C PRO A 51 17.06 13.90 -12.71
N ALA A 52 17.24 13.61 -14.00
CA ALA A 52 16.16 13.45 -14.97
C ALA A 52 15.22 12.27 -14.65
N ILE A 53 15.67 11.28 -13.88
CA ILE A 53 14.86 10.12 -13.48
C ILE A 53 14.47 10.24 -12.00
N GLY A 54 15.39 10.64 -11.13
CA GLY A 54 15.17 10.69 -9.68
C GLY A 54 14.10 11.70 -9.24
N TRP A 55 14.11 12.92 -9.78
CA TRP A 55 13.12 13.93 -9.38
C TRP A 55 11.69 13.58 -9.81
N PRO A 56 11.42 13.17 -11.07
CA PRO A 56 10.08 12.74 -11.45
C PRO A 56 9.58 11.53 -10.65
N ALA A 57 10.45 10.55 -10.38
CA ALA A 57 10.09 9.38 -9.59
C ALA A 57 9.74 9.76 -8.14
N LEU A 58 10.50 10.68 -7.52
CA LEU A 58 10.19 11.21 -6.19
C LEU A 58 8.83 11.89 -6.14
N VAL A 59 8.52 12.75 -7.12
CA VAL A 59 7.22 13.43 -7.22
C VAL A 59 6.09 12.41 -7.33
N LEU A 60 6.27 11.37 -8.15
CA LEU A 60 5.26 10.33 -8.31
C LEU A 60 5.03 9.53 -7.02
N VAL A 61 6.09 9.17 -6.29
CA VAL A 61 6.00 8.52 -4.97
C VAL A 61 5.25 9.40 -3.97
N ALA A 62 5.57 10.70 -3.92
CA ALA A 62 4.88 11.65 -3.06
C ALA A 62 3.37 11.73 -3.39
N LEU A 63 3.01 11.80 -4.68
CA LEU A 63 1.62 11.83 -5.13
C LEU A 63 0.86 10.55 -4.77
N LEU A 64 1.48 9.37 -4.93
CA LEU A 64 0.87 8.10 -4.54
C LEU A 64 0.61 8.05 -3.03
N PHE A 65 1.56 8.49 -2.21
CA PHE A 65 1.38 8.52 -0.77
C PHE A 65 0.32 9.55 -0.34
N VAL A 66 0.31 10.75 -0.91
CA VAL A 66 -0.77 11.73 -0.68
C VAL A 66 -2.13 11.15 -1.06
N THR A 67 -2.20 10.39 -2.16
CA THR A 67 -3.42 9.69 -2.57
C THR A 67 -3.87 8.66 -1.52
N MET A 68 -2.94 7.93 -0.87
CA MET A 68 -3.29 7.05 0.25
C MET A 68 -3.95 7.80 1.40
N VAL A 69 -3.40 8.97 1.76
CA VAL A 69 -3.96 9.83 2.81
C VAL A 69 -5.38 10.30 2.45
N VAL A 70 -5.59 10.73 1.20
CA VAL A 70 -6.91 11.16 0.71
C VAL A 70 -7.90 10.00 0.71
N VAL A 71 -7.53 8.84 0.16
CA VAL A 71 -8.36 7.62 0.13
C VAL A 71 -8.75 7.20 1.54
N ARG A 72 -7.82 7.31 2.50
CA ARG A 72 -8.07 6.99 3.89
C ARG A 72 -9.20 7.84 4.48
N ALA A 73 -9.23 9.13 4.16
CA ALA A 73 -10.23 10.06 4.66
C ALA A 73 -11.57 10.00 3.89
N ALA A 74 -11.52 9.81 2.56
CA ALA A 74 -12.70 9.92 1.70
C ALA A 74 -13.50 8.61 1.54
N VAL A 75 -12.85 7.44 1.59
CA VAL A 75 -13.50 6.16 1.26
C VAL A 75 -14.13 5.52 2.51
N ARG A 76 -15.47 5.53 2.56
CA ARG A 76 -16.26 4.95 3.68
C ARG A 76 -16.21 3.41 3.73
N PRO A 77 -16.40 2.65 2.62
CA PRO A 77 -16.42 1.18 2.68
C PRO A 77 -15.08 0.60 3.17
N LYS A 78 -15.13 -0.22 4.24
CA LYS A 78 -13.91 -0.76 4.90
C LYS A 78 -13.07 -1.61 3.94
N ARG A 79 -13.69 -2.50 3.15
CA ARG A 79 -12.96 -3.41 2.23
C ARG A 79 -12.31 -2.66 1.06
N ALA A 80 -13.08 -1.83 0.36
CA ALA A 80 -12.58 -1.05 -0.77
C ALA A 80 -11.40 -0.17 -0.35
N ARG A 81 -11.52 0.54 0.79
CA ARG A 81 -10.44 1.36 1.34
C ARG A 81 -9.15 0.55 1.57
N LEU A 82 -9.23 -0.65 2.15
CA LEU A 82 -8.04 -1.47 2.42
C LEU A 82 -7.36 -1.93 1.13
N VAL A 83 -8.13 -2.40 0.16
CA VAL A 83 -7.60 -2.83 -1.14
C VAL A 83 -6.94 -1.65 -1.85
N THR A 84 -7.58 -0.48 -1.89
CA THR A 84 -7.00 0.71 -2.51
C THR A 84 -5.71 1.15 -1.83
N LEU A 85 -5.64 1.14 -0.49
CA LEU A 85 -4.40 1.46 0.23
C LEU A 85 -3.28 0.47 -0.10
N ALA A 86 -3.57 -0.83 -0.14
CA ALA A 86 -2.58 -1.84 -0.50
C ALA A 86 -2.07 -1.68 -1.94
N VAL A 87 -2.97 -1.37 -2.89
CA VAL A 87 -2.60 -1.14 -4.30
C VAL A 87 -1.74 0.11 -4.46
N LEU A 88 -2.06 1.19 -3.73
CA LEU A 88 -1.26 2.41 -3.77
C LEU A 88 0.14 2.22 -3.17
N ASP A 89 0.23 1.49 -2.05
CA ASP A 89 1.52 1.13 -1.43
C ASP A 89 2.38 0.25 -2.37
N LEU A 90 1.76 -0.76 -3.00
CA LEU A 90 2.42 -1.55 -4.04
C LEU A 90 2.87 -0.67 -5.22
N GLY A 91 2.06 0.33 -5.60
CA GLY A 91 2.41 1.31 -6.61
C GLY A 91 3.69 2.08 -6.28
N ILE A 92 3.88 2.49 -5.01
CA ILE A 92 5.10 3.14 -4.55
C ILE A 92 6.32 2.24 -4.76
N VAL A 93 6.21 0.96 -4.38
CA VAL A 93 7.27 -0.04 -4.58
C VAL A 93 7.60 -0.22 -6.06
N VAL A 94 6.57 -0.36 -6.91
CA VAL A 94 6.72 -0.52 -8.36
C VAL A 94 7.42 0.70 -8.98
N VAL A 95 7.04 1.93 -8.59
CA VAL A 95 7.71 3.15 -9.08
C VAL A 95 9.17 3.16 -8.67
N GLY A 96 9.48 2.87 -7.40
CA GLY A 96 10.85 2.80 -6.92
C GLY A 96 11.70 1.78 -7.68
N LEU A 97 11.15 0.58 -7.92
CA LEU A 97 11.80 -0.47 -8.69
C LEU A 97 12.05 -0.05 -10.14
N VAL A 98 11.02 0.42 -10.84
CA VAL A 98 11.13 0.84 -12.25
C VAL A 98 12.13 1.98 -12.41
N ALA A 99 12.11 2.97 -11.52
CA ALA A 99 13.05 4.09 -11.59
C ALA A 99 14.50 3.65 -11.33
N THR A 100 14.70 2.73 -10.38
CA THR A 100 16.02 2.13 -10.11
C THR A 100 16.54 1.34 -11.31
N LEU A 101 15.69 0.53 -11.94
CA LEU A 101 16.04 -0.22 -13.14
C LEU A 101 16.32 0.73 -14.32
N ALA A 102 15.55 1.80 -14.48
CA ALA A 102 15.78 2.80 -15.51
C ALA A 102 17.17 3.45 -15.37
N VAL A 103 17.60 3.78 -14.16
CA VAL A 103 18.96 4.29 -13.92
C VAL A 103 20.03 3.23 -14.20
N LEU A 104 19.80 1.99 -13.76
CA LEU A 104 20.72 0.88 -14.01
C LEU A 104 20.98 0.66 -15.51
N TYR A 105 19.92 0.67 -16.33
CA TYR A 105 20.03 0.41 -17.77
C TYR A 105 20.35 1.65 -18.62
N SER A 106 20.17 2.87 -18.10
CA SER A 106 20.58 4.11 -18.79
C SER A 106 22.02 4.52 -18.51
N SER A 107 22.64 3.93 -17.49
CA SER A 107 24.06 4.13 -17.21
C SER A 107 24.89 3.31 -18.20
N PRO A 108 25.73 3.91 -19.06
CA PRO A 108 26.65 3.15 -19.88
C PRO A 108 27.51 2.28 -18.95
N VAL A 109 27.63 0.99 -19.24
CA VAL A 109 28.62 0.13 -18.59
C VAL A 109 29.99 0.72 -18.90
N GLY A 110 30.56 1.43 -17.92
CA GLY A 110 31.92 1.94 -17.96
C GLY A 110 32.92 0.83 -17.73
#